data_AF-A0A2E0SAV9-F1
#
_entry.id   AF-A0A2E0SAV9-F1
#
_cell.length_a   1.000
_cell.length_b   1.000
_cell.length_c   1.000
_cell.angle_alpha   90.00
_cell.angle_beta   90.00
_cell.angle_gamma   90.00
#
_symmetry.space_group_name_H-M   'P 1'
#
loop_
_entity.id
_entity.type
_entity.pdbx_description
1 polymer ?
#
loop_
_entity_poly.entity_id
_entity_poly.type
_entity_poly.pdbx_seq_one_letter_code
_entity_poly.pdbx_strand_id
1 'polypeptide(L)'
;MAKKTKDLKITKDELKSIQVVVTEINQLQMQIGGLEVQKDIALSRLKEGQGMLRKLQAGLEDKYGKVSVNLDTGILKPVEDEQALNKKN
;
A
#
# COMPACT_ATOMS: atom_id res chain seq x y z
N MET A 1 -30.33 35.11 33.69
CA MET A 1 -30.19 35.98 32.51
C MET A 1 -29.08 35.41 31.64
N ALA A 2 -29.42 34.80 30.50
CA ALA A 2 -28.42 34.30 29.56
C ALA A 2 -27.69 35.49 28.92
N LYS A 3 -26.41 35.67 29.24
CA LYS A 3 -25.55 36.65 28.56
C LYS A 3 -25.46 36.20 27.11
N LYS A 4 -26.24 36.83 26.22
CA LYS A 4 -26.01 36.76 24.76
C LYS A 4 -24.56 37.15 24.55
N THR A 5 -23.73 36.19 24.17
CA THR A 5 -22.35 36.41 23.76
C THR A 5 -22.41 37.35 22.57
N LYS A 6 -22.14 38.63 22.83
CA LYS A 6 -21.88 39.65 21.81
C LYS A 6 -20.80 39.04 20.89
N ASP A 7 -21.07 38.93 19.60
CA ASP A 7 -20.16 38.28 18.65
C ASP A 7 -18.73 38.82 18.84
N LEU A 8 -17.85 37.99 19.43
CA LEU A 8 -16.46 38.33 19.65
C LEU A 8 -15.73 38.14 18.32
N LYS A 9 -15.20 39.24 17.79
CA LYS A 9 -14.46 39.25 16.53
C LYS A 9 -12.96 39.12 16.82
N ILE A 10 -12.33 38.11 16.25
CA ILE A 10 -10.87 37.96 16.27
C ILE A 10 -10.19 39.06 15.46
N THR A 11 -8.92 39.33 15.78
CA THR A 11 -8.10 40.28 15.04
C THR A 11 -7.80 39.77 13.63
N LYS A 12 -7.35 40.68 12.75
CA LYS A 12 -6.96 40.32 11.38
C LYS A 12 -5.76 39.37 11.37
N ASP A 13 -4.83 39.52 12.31
CA ASP A 13 -3.61 38.71 12.36
C ASP A 13 -3.91 37.28 12.86
N GLU A 14 -4.79 37.14 13.85
CA GLU A 14 -5.31 35.84 14.28
C GLU A 14 -6.05 35.15 13.13
N LEU A 15 -6.93 35.86 12.43
CA LEU A 15 -7.65 35.32 11.27
C LEU A 15 -6.69 34.86 10.17
N LYS A 16 -5.68 35.68 9.85
CA LYS A 16 -4.69 35.36 8.81
C LYS A 16 -3.87 34.12 9.19
N SER A 17 -3.48 34.01 10.46
CA SER A 17 -2.74 32.85 10.97
C SER A 17 -3.55 31.56 10.81
N ILE A 18 -4.84 31.59 11.16
CA ILE A 18 -5.74 30.44 10.99
C ILE A 18 -5.89 30.09 9.51
N GLN A 19 -6.07 31.08 8.63
CA GLN A 19 -6.24 30.86 7.19
C GLN A 19 -5.01 30.21 6.54
N VAL A 20 -3.80 30.58 6.97
CA VAL A 20 -2.55 29.97 6.49
C VAL A 20 -2.52 28.49 6.88
N VAL A 21 -2.76 28.18 8.15
CA VAL A 21 -2.73 26.80 8.65
C VAL A 21 -3.80 25.93 7.97
N VAL A 22 -5.03 26.44 7.81
CA VAL A 22 -6.10 25.72 7.10
C VAL A 22 -5.73 25.45 5.64
N THR A 23 -5.10 26.41 4.98
CA THR A 23 -4.65 26.26 3.59
C THR A 23 -3.59 25.16 3.48
N GLU A 24 -2.62 25.15 4.39
CA GLU A 24 -1.57 24.13 4.45
C GLU A 24 -2.15 22.74 4.72
N ILE A 25 -3.08 22.62 5.69
CA ILE A 25 -3.78 21.36 5.97
C ILE A 25 -4.48 20.83 4.72
N ASN A 26 -5.20 21.69 3.99
CA ASN A 26 -5.89 21.27 2.77
C ASN A 26 -4.92 20.80 1.68
N GLN A 27 -3.78 21.49 1.53
CA GLN A 27 -2.73 21.07 0.59
C GLN A 27 -2.17 19.70 0.94
N LEU A 28 -1.85 19.48 2.22
CA LEU A 28 -1.36 18.19 2.71
C LEU A 28 -2.40 17.08 2.52
N GLN A 29 -3.68 17.34 2.79
CA GLN A 29 -4.74 16.37 2.54
C GLN A 29 -4.85 15.96 1.08
N MET A 30 -4.73 16.90 0.13
CA MET A 30 -4.71 16.58 -1.30
C MET A 30 -3.49 15.73 -1.68
N GLN A 31 -2.30 16.06 -1.15
CA GLN A 31 -1.09 15.29 -1.38
C GLN A 31 -1.21 13.86 -0.85
N ILE A 32 -1.73 13.70 0.37
CA ILE A 32 -2.01 12.39 0.98
C ILE A 32 -2.99 11.59 0.12
N GLY A 33 -4.06 12.21 -0.38
CA GLY A 33 -5.01 11.55 -1.29
C GLY A 33 -4.33 11.05 -2.57
N GLY A 34 -3.46 11.86 -3.17
CA GLY A 34 -2.67 11.45 -4.34
C GLY A 34 -1.73 10.27 -4.04
N LEU A 35 -1.05 10.29 -2.89
CA LEU A 35 -0.17 9.21 -2.45
C LEU A 35 -0.93 7.91 -2.19
N GLU A 36 -2.14 7.96 -1.62
CA GLU A 36 -2.94 6.76 -1.39
C GLU A 36 -3.35 6.10 -2.71
N VAL A 37 -3.70 6.89 -3.73
CA VAL A 37 -3.97 6.38 -5.08
C VAL A 37 -2.71 5.73 -5.67
N GLN A 38 -1.54 6.37 -5.56
CA GLN A 38 -0.29 5.79 -6.05
C GLN A 38 0.07 4.47 -5.36
N LYS A 39 -0.14 4.39 -4.04
CA LYS A 39 0.05 3.18 -3.25
C LYS A 39 -0.89 2.06 -3.70
N ASP A 40 -2.17 2.35 -3.91
CA ASP A 40 -3.13 1.33 -4.36
C ASP A 40 -2.76 0.76 -5.74
N ILE A 41 -2.33 1.62 -6.67
CA ILE A 41 -1.81 1.19 -7.98
C ILE A 41 -0.60 0.26 -7.81
N ALA A 42 0.35 0.61 -6.93
CA ALA A 42 1.51 -0.22 -6.67
C ALA A 42 1.13 -1.58 -6.05
N LEU A 43 0.20 -1.60 -5.10
CA LEU A 43 -0.31 -2.82 -4.49
C LEU A 43 -1.03 -3.71 -5.49
N SER A 44 -1.80 -3.13 -6.41
CA SER A 44 -2.49 -3.86 -7.47
C SER A 44 -1.48 -4.54 -8.41
N ARG A 45 -0.46 -3.80 -8.86
CA ARG A 45 0.63 -4.36 -9.68
C ARG A 45 1.41 -5.47 -8.96
N LEU A 46 1.65 -5.31 -7.66
CA LEU A 46 2.28 -6.36 -6.84
C LEU A 46 1.43 -7.64 -6.85
N LYS A 47 0.12 -7.52 -6.63
CA LYS A 47 -0.81 -8.66 -6.68
C LYS A 47 -0.85 -9.32 -8.05
N GLU A 48 -0.85 -8.54 -9.13
CA GLU A 48 -0.77 -9.04 -10.50
C GLU A 48 0.51 -9.85 -10.73
N GLY A 49 1.66 -9.32 -10.31
CA GLY A 49 2.96 -10.00 -10.40
C GLY A 49 2.96 -11.33 -9.63
N GLN A 50 2.44 -11.34 -8.40
CA GLN A 50 2.28 -12.57 -7.60
C GLN A 50 1.34 -13.58 -8.29
N GLY A 51 0.25 -13.11 -8.90
CA GLY A 51 -0.67 -13.95 -9.66
C GLY A 51 -0.02 -14.57 -10.90
N MET A 52 0.75 -13.79 -11.66
CA MET A 52 1.51 -14.29 -12.81
C MET A 52 2.54 -15.34 -12.40
N LEU A 53 3.28 -15.11 -11.31
CA LEU A 53 4.24 -16.09 -10.79
C LEU A 53 3.56 -17.42 -10.45
N ARG A 54 2.42 -17.38 -9.74
CA ARG A 54 1.65 -18.59 -9.42
C ARG A 54 1.17 -19.33 -10.67
N LYS A 55 0.69 -18.60 -11.69
CA LYS A 55 0.28 -19.19 -12.97
C LYS A 55 1.45 -19.86 -13.68
N LEU A 56 2.63 -19.23 -13.68
CA LEU A 56 3.83 -19.81 -14.27
C LEU A 56 4.28 -21.07 -13.52
N GLN A 57 4.26 -21.04 -12.19
CA GLN A 57 4.58 -22.21 -11.35
C GLN A 57 3.61 -23.36 -11.60
N ALA A 58 2.30 -23.12 -11.63
CA ALA A 58 1.31 -24.14 -11.98
C ALA A 58 1.57 -24.75 -13.36
N GLY A 59 1.90 -23.93 -14.37
CA GLY A 59 2.26 -24.42 -15.69
C GLY A 59 3.56 -25.23 -15.76
N LEU A 60 4.48 -25.03 -14.81
CA LEU A 60 5.66 -25.89 -14.65
C LEU A 60 5.30 -27.18 -13.94
N GLU A 61 4.46 -27.13 -12.91
CA GLU A 61 3.98 -28.32 -12.19
C GLU A 61 3.19 -29.27 -13.10
N ASP A 62 2.32 -28.73 -13.95
CA ASP A 62 1.57 -29.51 -14.94
C ASP A 62 2.48 -30.25 -15.93
N LYS A 63 3.66 -29.69 -16.24
CA LYS A 63 4.61 -30.24 -17.22
C LYS A 63 5.63 -31.18 -16.62
N TYR A 64 6.11 -30.88 -15.42
CA TYR A 64 7.27 -31.53 -14.80
C TYR A 64 6.94 -32.26 -13.50
N GLY A 65 5.68 -32.25 -13.06
CA GLY A 65 5.26 -32.71 -11.74
C GLY A 65 5.57 -31.68 -10.65
N LYS A 66 5.34 -32.00 -9.37
CA LYS A 66 5.64 -31.09 -8.25
C LYS A 66 7.14 -30.77 -8.21
N VAL A 67 7.51 -29.59 -8.72
CA VAL A 67 8.90 -29.13 -8.81
C VAL A 67 9.02 -27.68 -8.32
N SER A 68 10.13 -27.38 -7.65
CA SER A 68 10.53 -26.04 -7.26
C SER A 68 11.59 -25.51 -8.22
N VAL A 69 11.45 -24.27 -8.68
CA VAL A 69 12.43 -23.59 -9.54
C VAL A 69 13.37 -22.73 -8.71
N ASN A 70 14.67 -22.92 -8.88
CA ASN A 70 15.66 -21.99 -8.35
C ASN A 70 15.71 -20.73 -9.25
N LEU A 71 15.45 -19.55 -8.68
CA LEU A 71 15.35 -18.30 -9.46
C LEU A 71 16.68 -17.79 -10.01
N ASP A 72 17.81 -18.18 -9.41
CA ASP A 72 19.14 -17.74 -9.83
C ASP A 72 19.72 -18.61 -10.95
N THR A 73 19.42 -19.90 -10.93
CA THR A 73 20.00 -20.92 -11.83
C THR A 73 19.01 -21.53 -12.81
N GLY A 74 17.71 -21.35 -12.59
CA GLY A 74 16.63 -21.94 -13.39
C GLY A 74 16.45 -23.45 -13.20
N ILE A 75 17.21 -24.09 -12.31
CA ILE A 75 17.17 -25.54 -12.10
C ILE A 75 15.87 -25.93 -11.38
N LEU A 76 15.17 -26.93 -11.94
CA LEU A 76 14.00 -27.55 -11.33
C LEU A 76 14.43 -28.67 -10.38
N LYS A 77 13.93 -28.66 -9.15
CA LYS A 77 14.13 -29.72 -8.15
C LYS A 77 12.78 -30.35 -7.78
N PRO A 78 12.68 -31.67 -7.65
CA PRO A 78 11.47 -32.31 -7.13
C PRO A 78 11.13 -31.76 -5.74
N VAL A 79 9.85 -31.46 -5.52
CA VAL A 79 9.34 -31.16 -4.18
C VAL A 79 8.90 -32.49 -3.57
N GLU A 80 9.86 -33.27 -3.08
CA GLU A 80 9.53 -34.45 -2.27
C GLU A 80 8.98 -33.97 -0.91
N ASP A 81 7.66 -34.08 -0.74
CA ASP A 81 6.83 -34.19 0.47
C ASP A 81 7.30 -33.61 1.83
N GLU A 82 8.03 -32.49 1.87
CA GLU A 82 8.35 -31.81 3.13
C GLU A 82 7.71 -30.43 3.27
N GLN A 83 6.77 -30.40 4.21
CA GLN A 83 6.22 -29.23 4.90
C GLN A 83 7.29 -28.38 5.64
N ALA A 84 8.55 -28.31 5.18
CA ALA A 84 9.68 -27.90 6.01
C ALA A 84 10.19 -26.45 5.87
N LEU A 85 9.64 -25.57 5.01
CA LEU A 85 10.28 -24.26 4.76
C LEU A 85 9.43 -23.00 4.99
N ASN A 86 8.24 -23.06 5.60
CA ASN A 86 7.48 -21.84 5.92
C ASN A 86 7.09 -21.68 7.40
N LYS A 87 8.00 -22.07 8.30
CA LYS A 87 8.03 -21.59 9.70
C LYS A 87 9.45 -21.18 10.06
N LYS A 88 9.92 -20.04 9.57
CA LYS A 88 10.92 -19.19 10.25
C LYS A 88 11.14 -17.91 9.44
N ASN A 89 10.42 -16.87 9.85
CA ASN A 89 10.90 -15.53 10.21
C ASN A 89 9.87 -14.46 9.82
#